data_AF-A0A7K9PX94-F1
#
_entry.id   AF-A0A7K9PX94-F1
#
_cell.length_a   1.000
_cell.length_b   1.000
_cell.length_c   1.000
_cell.angle_alpha   90.00
_cell.angle_beta   90.00
_cell.angle_gamma   90.00
#
_symmetry.space_group_name_H-M   'P 1'
#
loop_
_entity.id
_entity.type
_entity.pdbx_description
1 polymer ?
#
loop_
_entity_poly.entity_id
_entity_poly.type
_entity_poly.pdbx_seq_one_letter_code
_entity_poly.pdbx_strand_id
1 'polypeptide(L)'
;APVAAAVRSHFHECPDSHSQFCFHGTCRFLVQEDKPACVCHSGYVGTRCEHADLLAVVAANQKKQTITALLVVAVVASALLVTVCVLV
;
A
#
# COMPACT_ATOMS: atom_id res chain seq x y z
N ALA A 1 -8.55 -11.64 28.69
CA ALA A 1 -7.34 -11.93 27.90
C ALA A 1 -6.27 -10.88 28.21
N PRO A 2 -5.36 -11.14 29.16
CA PRO A 2 -4.45 -10.14 29.72
C PRO A 2 -3.18 -9.88 28.88
N VAL A 3 -2.91 -10.71 27.86
CA VAL A 3 -1.68 -10.67 27.06
C VAL A 3 -1.55 -9.40 26.22
N ALA A 4 -2.66 -8.77 25.83
CA ALA A 4 -2.66 -7.52 25.05
C ALA A 4 -2.32 -6.26 25.88
N ALA A 5 -2.36 -6.34 27.21
CA ALA A 5 -2.09 -5.21 28.10
C ALA A 5 -0.62 -5.15 28.54
N ALA A 6 0.06 -6.29 28.73
CA ALA A 6 1.48 -6.32 29.09
C ALA A 6 2.39 -5.73 27.99
N VAL A 7 1.95 -5.81 26.73
CA VAL A 7 2.63 -5.17 25.59
C VAL A 7 2.52 -3.63 25.66
N ARG A 8 1.49 -3.06 26.29
CA ARG A 8 1.33 -1.58 26.35
C ARG A 8 2.30 -0.88 27.30
N SER A 9 3.06 -1.61 28.12
CA SER A 9 3.91 -1.01 29.16
C SER A 9 5.36 -0.77 28.75
N HIS A 10 5.75 -1.06 27.50
CA HIS A 10 7.11 -0.83 26.97
C HIS A 10 7.17 0.10 25.75
N PHE A 11 6.08 0.80 25.44
CA PHE A 11 6.04 1.80 24.38
C PHE A 11 6.05 3.18 25.02
N HIS A 12 7.21 3.83 25.00
CA HIS A 12 7.28 5.27 25.19
C HIS A 12 6.92 5.94 23.84
N GLU A 13 6.24 7.09 23.89
CA GLU A 13 6.11 7.97 22.72
C GLU A 13 7.54 8.26 22.21
N CYS A 14 7.79 8.09 20.90
CA CYS A 14 9.13 8.33 20.36
C CYS A 14 9.51 9.81 20.64
N PRO A 15 10.68 10.09 21.25
CA PRO A 15 11.07 11.45 21.60
C PRO A 15 11.11 12.36 20.36
N ASP A 16 10.73 13.64 20.50
CA ASP A 16 10.55 14.59 19.39
C ASP A 16 11.74 14.69 18.43
N SER A 17 12.95 14.40 18.91
CA SER A 17 14.18 14.30 18.11
C SER A 17 14.14 13.24 17.00
N HIS A 18 13.29 12.21 17.14
CA HIS A 18 13.11 11.12 16.19
C HIS A 18 11.66 11.03 15.68
N SER A 19 10.82 12.02 15.95
CA SER A 19 9.45 12.11 15.43
C SER A 19 9.41 12.07 13.89
N GLN A 20 10.49 12.52 13.23
CA GLN A 20 10.69 12.47 11.78
C GLN A 20 11.48 11.24 11.30
N PHE A 21 11.76 10.26 12.18
CA PHE A 21 12.47 9.05 11.78
C PHE A 21 11.62 8.21 10.83
N CYS A 22 10.32 8.08 11.09
CA CYS A 22 9.38 7.44 10.17
C CYS A 22 8.76 8.53 9.26
N PHE A 23 8.98 8.46 7.95
CA PHE A 23 8.37 9.43 7.00
C PHE A 23 6.87 9.18 6.84
N HIS A 24 6.52 7.94 6.49
CA HIS A 24 5.14 7.52 6.24
C HIS A 24 4.76 6.34 7.12
N GLY A 25 4.76 6.54 8.44
CA GLY A 25 4.45 5.46 9.38
C GLY A 25 4.23 5.90 10.82
N THR A 26 3.82 4.95 11.66
CA THR A 26 3.74 5.13 13.11
C THR A 26 5.00 4.56 13.75
N CYS A 27 5.64 5.34 14.63
CA CYS A 27 6.84 4.90 15.35
C CYS A 27 6.47 3.88 16.45
N ARG A 28 7.26 2.80 16.58
CA ARG A 28 7.16 1.82 17.67
C ARG A 28 8.57 1.50 18.20
N PHE A 29 8.76 1.57 19.51
CA PHE A 29 10.04 1.25 20.13
C PHE A 29 10.09 -0.23 20.52
N LEU A 30 11.07 -1.01 20.01
CA LEU A 30 11.24 -2.42 20.39
C LEU A 30 12.29 -2.51 21.49
N VAL A 31 11.84 -2.71 22.73
CA VAL A 31 12.71 -2.74 23.90
C VAL A 31 13.62 -3.97 23.95
N GLN A 32 13.29 -5.01 23.21
CA GLN A 32 14.11 -6.23 23.14
C GLN A 32 15.37 -6.08 22.27
N GLU A 33 15.44 -5.04 21.43
CA GLU A 33 16.56 -4.75 20.52
C GLU A 33 17.13 -3.34 20.73
N ASP A 34 16.63 -2.61 21.72
CA ASP A 34 16.99 -1.22 22.06
C ASP A 34 16.99 -0.27 20.84
N LYS A 35 16.07 -0.51 19.89
CA LYS A 35 16.05 0.17 18.59
C LYS A 35 14.64 0.63 18.17
N PRO A 36 14.49 1.84 17.62
CA PRO A 36 13.22 2.31 17.07
C PRO A 36 12.88 1.56 15.78
N ALA A 37 11.61 1.18 15.60
CA ALA A 37 11.10 0.59 14.37
C ALA A 37 9.86 1.34 13.87
N CYS A 38 9.64 1.35 12.57
CA CYS A 38 8.48 2.01 11.95
C CYS A 38 7.40 1.00 11.54
N VAL A 39 6.13 1.33 11.77
CA VAL A 39 4.96 0.72 11.11
C VAL A 39 4.66 1.54 9.86
N CYS A 40 4.93 1.01 8.67
CA CYS A 40 4.64 1.75 7.44
C CYS A 40 3.15 1.77 7.12
N HIS A 41 2.65 2.90 6.62
CA HIS A 41 1.33 2.99 6.02
C HIS A 41 1.25 2.17 4.72
N SER A 42 0.03 1.84 4.27
CA SER A 42 -0.18 1.08 3.05
C SER A 42 0.50 1.73 1.85
N GLY A 43 1.31 0.95 1.12
CA GLY A 43 2.03 1.43 -0.06
C GLY A 43 3.36 2.12 0.24
N TYR A 44 3.86 2.05 1.48
CA TYR A 44 5.20 2.51 1.85
C TYR A 44 6.03 1.38 2.47
N VAL A 45 7.31 1.34 2.16
CA VAL A 45 8.26 0.29 2.56
C VAL A 45 9.63 0.91 2.90
N GLY A 46 10.51 0.09 3.49
CA GLY A 46 11.84 0.49 3.96
C GLY A 46 11.91 0.63 5.48
N THR A 47 13.12 0.72 6.02
CA THR A 47 13.38 0.79 7.47
C THR A 47 12.74 2.02 8.12
N ARG A 48 12.63 3.11 7.36
CA ARG A 48 12.04 4.39 7.75
C ARG A 48 10.72 4.71 7.03
N CYS A 49 10.16 3.74 6.28
CA CYS A 49 9.00 3.94 5.40
C CYS A 49 9.23 5.09 4.39
N GLU A 50 10.44 5.18 3.84
CA GLU A 50 10.88 6.26 2.96
C GLU A 50 10.59 5.97 1.47
N HIS A 51 10.40 4.70 1.10
CA HIS A 51 10.14 4.29 -0.27
C HIS A 51 8.65 4.03 -0.44
N ALA A 52 8.03 4.64 -1.46
CA ALA A 52 6.71 4.22 -1.90
C ALA A 52 6.85 2.87 -2.61
N ASP A 53 6.11 1.87 -2.17
CA ASP A 53 6.11 0.56 -2.80
C ASP A 53 5.35 0.65 -4.13
N LEU A 54 6.11 0.93 -5.20
CA LEU A 54 5.60 0.88 -6.55
C LEU A 54 5.03 -0.51 -6.87
N LEU A 55 5.40 -1.60 -6.18
CA LEU A 55 4.81 -2.92 -6.42
C LEU A 55 3.38 -3.01 -5.88
N ALA A 56 3.05 -2.33 -4.78
CA ALA A 56 1.67 -2.24 -4.28
C ALA A 56 0.80 -1.35 -5.17
N VAL A 57 1.36 -0.23 -5.65
CA VAL A 57 0.68 0.64 -6.62
C VAL A 57 0.52 -0.11 -7.94
N VAL A 58 1.54 -0.80 -8.42
CA VAL A 58 1.47 -1.62 -9.64
C VAL A 58 0.48 -2.75 -9.42
N ALA A 59 0.47 -3.52 -8.34
CA ALA A 59 -0.53 -4.57 -8.14
C ALA A 59 -1.98 -4.05 -8.13
N ALA A 60 -2.22 -2.93 -7.44
CA ALA A 60 -3.53 -2.27 -7.44
C ALA A 60 -3.91 -1.71 -8.83
N ASN A 61 -2.93 -1.10 -9.51
CA ASN A 61 -3.13 -0.48 -10.81
C ASN A 61 -3.16 -1.52 -11.93
N GLN A 62 -2.50 -2.67 -11.81
CA GLN A 62 -2.51 -3.78 -12.76
C GLN A 62 -3.92 -4.39 -12.83
N LYS A 63 -4.57 -4.61 -11.68
CA LYS A 63 -5.96 -5.08 -11.67
C LYS A 63 -6.91 -4.05 -12.31
N LYS A 64 -6.68 -2.75 -12.07
CA LYS A 64 -7.49 -1.69 -12.69
C LYS A 64 -7.21 -1.54 -14.19
N GLN A 65 -5.95 -1.59 -14.61
CA GLN A 65 -5.51 -1.49 -15.99
C GLN A 65 -5.96 -2.67 -16.83
N THR A 66 -5.92 -3.89 -16.29
CA THR A 66 -6.42 -5.10 -16.99
C THR A 66 -7.92 -5.02 -17.23
N ILE A 67 -8.71 -4.58 -16.24
CA ILE A 67 -10.15 -4.35 -16.41
C ILE A 67 -10.41 -3.28 -17.48
N THR A 68 -9.72 -2.13 -17.40
CA THR A 68 -9.87 -1.06 -18.41
C THR A 68 -9.51 -1.55 -19.82
N ALA A 69 -8.40 -2.28 -19.98
CA ALA A 69 -7.99 -2.82 -21.27
C ALA A 69 -9.03 -3.81 -21.82
N LEU A 70 -9.56 -4.71 -20.98
CA LEU A 70 -10.59 -5.66 -21.37
C LEU A 70 -11.88 -4.95 -21.80
N LEU A 71 -12.30 -3.91 -21.08
CA LEU A 71 -13.47 -3.11 -21.43
C LEU A 71 -13.29 -2.40 -22.78
N VAL A 72 -12.13 -1.79 -23.02
CA VAL A 72 -11.82 -1.13 -24.30
C VAL A 72 -11.88 -2.15 -25.45
N VAL A 73 -11.24 -3.31 -25.29
CA VAL A 73 -11.28 -4.37 -26.31
C VAL A 73 -12.70 -4.84 -26.58
N ALA A 74 -13.51 -5.04 -25.54
CA ALA A 74 -14.90 -5.46 -25.68
C ALA A 74 -15.76 -4.42 -26.43
N VAL A 75 -15.59 -3.14 -26.13
CA VAL A 75 -16.31 -2.04 -26.80
C VAL A 75 -15.90 -1.93 -28.27
N VAL A 76 -14.61 -2.04 -28.58
CA VAL A 76 -14.13 -2.01 -29.97
C VAL A 76 -14.66 -3.21 -30.75
N ALA A 77 -14.61 -4.41 -30.16
CA ALA A 77 -15.12 -5.62 -30.79
C ALA A 77 -16.63 -5.52 -31.07
N SER A 78 -17.43 -5.03 -30.13
CA SER A 78 -18.87 -4.87 -30.33
C SER A 78 -19.20 -3.81 -31.37
N ALA A 79 -18.48 -2.69 -31.41
CA ALA A 79 -18.65 -1.67 -32.43
C ALA A 79 -18.33 -2.21 -33.84
N LEU A 80 -17.26 -2.98 -33.98
CA LEU A 80 -16.90 -3.64 -35.25
C LEU A 80 -17.97 -4.63 -35.70
N LEU A 81 -18.46 -5.48 -34.78
CA LEU A 81 -19.53 -6.43 -35.07
C LEU A 81 -20.81 -5.72 -35.54
N VAL A 82 -21.26 -4.68 -34.83
CA VAL A 82 -22.43 -3.90 -35.22
C VAL A 82 -22.23 -3.26 -36.58
N THR A 83 -21.04 -2.70 -36.84
CA THR A 83 -20.71 -2.08 -38.13
C THR A 83 -20.78 -3.10 -39.27
N VAL A 84 -20.22 -4.30 -39.08
CA VAL A 84 -20.31 -5.38 -40.07
C VAL A 84 -21.76 -5.84 -40.28
N CYS A 85 -22.53 -6.02 -39.20
CA CYS A 85 -23.94 -6.43 -39.27
C CYS A 85 -24.85 -5.40 -39.96
N VAL A 86 -24.52 -4.11 -39.91
CA VAL A 86 -25.28 -3.04 -40.56
C VAL A 86 -24.87 -2.86 -42.02
N LEU A 87 -23.61 -3.17 -42.36
CA LEU A 87 -23.07 -3.03 -43.72
C LEU A 87 -23.36 -4.24 -44.62
N VAL A 88 -23.58 -5.42 -44.04
CA VAL A 88 -24.07 -6.65 -44.71
C VAL A 88 -25.57 -6.60 -44.88
#